data_AF-A0A2E7A8I2-F1
#
_entry.id   AF-A0A2E7A8I2-F1
#
_cell.length_a   1.000
_cell.length_b   1.000
_cell.length_c   1.000
_cell.angle_alpha   90.00
_cell.angle_beta   90.00
_cell.angle_gamma   90.00
#
_symmetry.space_group_name_H-M   'P 1'
#
loop_
_entity.id
_entity.type
_entity.pdbx_description
1 polymer ?
#
loop_
_entity_poly.entity_id
_entity_poly.type
_entity_poly.pdbx_seq_one_letter_code
_entity_poly.pdbx_strand_id
1 'polypeptide(L)'
;MSSLSSRGFISLVTKFRLGRFGRRTLMVIVAAAVMALAAATLLPLRQYRDQGSSIEQAKQELAELEERRSDLESRLEKAGDKKVIEREARKQMSLVRPGDELFRVVVPGDIIDLPKAWYLPGVEYLITGQSK
;
A
#
# COMPACT_ATOMS: atom_id res chain seq x y z
N MET A 1 57.96 -22.74 -3.38
CA MET A 1 57.87 -21.50 -2.57
C MET A 1 56.41 -21.08 -2.56
N SER A 2 55.66 -20.96 -1.47
CA SER A 2 55.97 -20.94 -0.04
C SER A 2 54.68 -21.32 0.70
N SER A 3 54.74 -22.32 1.58
CA SER A 3 53.66 -22.60 2.54
C SER A 3 53.65 -21.51 3.61
N LEU A 4 52.50 -20.88 3.87
CA LEU A 4 52.29 -20.08 5.07
C LEU A 4 51.15 -20.69 5.87
N SER A 5 51.59 -21.48 6.84
CA SER A 5 50.85 -21.98 7.98
C SER A 5 50.24 -20.81 8.76
N SER A 6 48.92 -20.82 8.97
CA SER A 6 48.30 -20.05 10.06
C SER A 6 48.08 -20.97 11.25
N ARG A 7 48.79 -20.65 12.33
CA ARG A 7 48.92 -21.37 13.59
C ARG A 7 47.82 -20.96 14.57
N GLY A 8 47.12 -21.95 15.14
CA GLY A 8 46.48 -21.98 16.48
C GLY A 8 45.52 -20.83 16.86
N PHE A 9 44.78 -20.82 17.96
CA PHE A 9 44.67 -21.64 19.17
C PHE A 9 43.29 -21.33 19.75
N ILE A 10 42.38 -22.30 19.91
CA ILE A 10 41.30 -22.19 20.91
C ILE A 10 41.15 -23.53 21.61
N SER A 11 42.02 -23.78 22.57
CA SER A 11 41.75 -24.76 23.62
C SER A 11 42.35 -24.25 24.91
N LEU A 12 41.73 -23.22 25.48
CA LEU A 12 42.02 -22.83 26.86
C LEU A 12 41.18 -23.68 27.81
N VAL A 13 41.44 -24.99 27.83
CA VAL A 13 41.02 -25.82 28.97
C VAL A 13 42.08 -25.62 30.04
N THR A 14 41.92 -24.53 30.78
CA THR A 14 42.77 -24.22 31.94
C THR A 14 42.54 -25.33 32.96
N LYS A 15 43.53 -26.21 33.10
CA LYS A 15 43.52 -27.35 34.02
C LYS A 15 43.68 -26.84 35.46
N PHE A 16 42.61 -26.33 36.05
CA PHE A 16 42.58 -25.88 37.43
C PHE A 16 42.61 -27.09 38.37
N ARG A 17 43.80 -27.46 38.87
CA ARG A 17 43.94 -28.42 39.97
C ARG A 17 43.51 -27.75 41.27
N LEU A 18 42.22 -27.83 41.61
CA LEU A 18 41.74 -27.45 42.93
C LEU A 18 41.31 -28.71 43.69
N GLY A 19 41.77 -28.82 44.94
CA GLY A 19 41.26 -29.79 45.91
C GLY A 19 39.76 -29.62 46.18
N ARG A 20 39.20 -30.36 47.15
CA ARG A 20 37.74 -30.47 47.42
C ARG A 20 36.92 -29.17 47.37
N PHE A 21 37.51 -28.00 47.64
CA PHE A 21 36.87 -26.70 47.51
C PHE A 21 36.59 -26.26 46.06
N GLY A 22 37.44 -26.64 45.09
CA GLY A 22 37.21 -26.35 43.67
C GLY A 22 36.04 -27.12 43.07
N ARG A 23 35.72 -28.29 43.64
CA ARG A 23 34.61 -29.12 43.19
C ARG A 23 33.26 -28.46 43.49
N ARG A 24 33.16 -27.76 44.64
CA ARG A 24 31.96 -27.00 45.02
C ARG A 24 31.80 -25.75 44.16
N THR A 25 32.86 -24.98 43.92
CA THR A 25 32.80 -23.80 43.03
C THR A 25 32.51 -24.20 41.58
N LEU A 26 33.09 -25.29 41.07
CA LEU A 26 32.74 -25.84 39.77
C LEU A 26 31.26 -26.23 39.67
N MET A 27 30.71 -26.90 40.69
CA MET A 27 29.28 -27.24 40.71
C MET A 27 28.39 -26.00 40.70
N VAL A 28 28.74 -24.95 41.45
CA VAL A 28 27.99 -23.69 41.45
C VAL A 28 28.05 -23.01 40.08
N ILE A 29 29.22 -22.95 39.45
CA ILE A 29 29.39 -22.37 38.11
C ILE A 29 28.58 -23.15 37.07
N VAL A 30 28.62 -24.49 37.11
CA VAL A 30 27.85 -25.34 36.20
C VAL A 30 26.35 -25.16 36.43
N ALA A 31 25.89 -25.13 37.68
CA ALA A 31 24.49 -24.91 38.00
C ALA A 31 24.01 -23.54 37.53
N ALA A 32 24.80 -22.48 37.70
CA ALA A 32 24.50 -21.15 37.19
C ALA A 32 24.43 -21.12 35.65
N ALA A 33 25.36 -21.79 34.97
CA ALA A 33 25.36 -21.91 33.52
C ALA A 33 24.13 -22.67 32.99
N VAL A 34 23.74 -23.76 33.65
CA VAL A 34 22.53 -24.52 33.32
C VAL A 34 21.28 -23.67 33.55
N MET A 35 21.21 -22.91 34.65
CA MET A 35 20.07 -22.04 34.93
C MET A 35 19.97 -20.89 33.92
N ALA A 36 21.10 -20.31 33.51
CA ALA A 36 21.16 -19.28 32.47
C ALA A 36 20.72 -19.83 31.09
N LEU A 37 21.15 -21.04 30.73
CA LEU A 37 20.70 -21.72 29.51
C LEU A 37 19.19 -22.01 29.55
N ALA A 38 18.69 -22.52 30.68
CA ALA A 38 17.26 -22.77 30.86
C ALA A 38 16.44 -21.47 30.71
N ALA A 39 16.88 -20.37 31.35
CA ALA A 39 16.26 -19.06 31.21
C ALA A 39 16.28 -18.57 29.75
N ALA A 40 17.41 -18.68 29.05
CA ALA A 40 17.52 -18.31 27.63
C ALA A 40 16.55 -19.09 26.73
N THR A 41 16.25 -20.35 27.06
CA THR A 41 15.31 -21.20 26.30
C THR A 41 13.84 -21.02 26.70
N LEU A 42 13.54 -20.58 27.92
CA LEU A 42 12.17 -20.33 28.39
C LEU A 42 11.65 -18.92 28.01
N LEU A 43 12.55 -17.94 27.87
CA LEU A 43 12.18 -16.57 27.53
C LEU A 43 11.54 -16.36 26.12
N PRO A 44 11.84 -17.12 25.04
CA PRO A 44 11.26 -16.86 23.74
C PRO A 44 9.78 -17.29 23.66
N LEU A 45 9.22 -17.93 24.70
CA LEU A 45 7.81 -18.34 24.74
C LEU A 45 6.83 -17.17 24.58
N ARG A 46 7.24 -15.93 24.91
CA ARG A 46 6.43 -14.74 24.64
C ARG A 46 6.50 -14.31 23.17
N GLN A 47 7.70 -14.30 22.58
CA GLN A 47 7.94 -13.88 21.20
C GLN A 47 7.24 -14.80 20.16
N TYR A 48 7.09 -16.09 20.46
CA TYR A 48 6.39 -17.03 19.57
C TYR A 48 4.87 -16.83 19.53
N ARG A 49 4.26 -16.20 20.55
CA ARG A 49 2.81 -15.93 20.55
C ARG A 49 2.44 -14.78 19.61
N ASP A 50 3.33 -13.80 19.45
CA ASP A 50 3.13 -12.64 18.58
C ASP A 50 3.31 -12.97 17.08
N GLN A 51 3.95 -14.11 16.76
CA GLN A 51 4.04 -14.59 15.37
C GLN A 51 2.68 -15.09 14.85
N GLY A 52 1.84 -15.67 15.70
CA GLY A 52 0.51 -16.14 15.29
C GLY A 52 -0.43 -14.98 14.95
N SER A 53 -0.44 -13.93 15.78
CA SER A 53 -1.29 -12.76 15.56
C SER A 53 -0.86 -11.95 14.35
N SER A 54 0.45 -11.79 14.10
CA SER A 54 0.95 -11.09 12.91
C SER A 54 0.63 -11.82 11.61
N ILE A 55 0.74 -13.16 11.60
CA ILE A 55 0.33 -13.98 10.44
C ILE A 55 -1.17 -13.88 10.19
N GLU A 56 -1.99 -13.94 11.25
CA GLU A 56 -3.43 -13.88 11.12
C GLU A 56 -3.91 -12.48 10.67
N GLN A 57 -3.29 -11.42 11.17
CA GLN A 57 -3.53 -10.05 10.69
C GLN A 57 -3.16 -9.89 9.21
N ALA A 58 -2.00 -10.40 8.79
CA ALA A 58 -1.58 -10.35 7.39
C ALA A 58 -2.54 -11.12 6.45
N LYS A 59 -3.08 -12.25 6.90
CA LYS A 59 -4.10 -13.00 6.14
C LYS A 59 -5.41 -12.24 6.03
N GLN A 60 -5.86 -11.59 7.11
CA GLN A 60 -7.07 -10.76 7.09
C GLN A 60 -6.92 -9.59 6.13
N GLU A 61 -5.77 -8.92 6.16
CA GLU A 61 -5.45 -7.83 5.24
C GLU A 61 -5.40 -8.31 3.78
N LEU A 62 -4.81 -9.48 3.51
CA LEU A 62 -4.80 -10.10 2.19
C LEU A 62 -6.25 -10.35 1.69
N ALA A 63 -7.08 -10.97 2.53
CA ALA A 63 -8.47 -11.28 2.17
C ALA A 63 -9.26 -10.02 1.84
N GLU A 64 -9.09 -8.96 2.63
CA GLU A 64 -9.73 -7.66 2.38
C GLU A 64 -9.24 -7.02 1.06
N LEU A 65 -7.93 -7.10 0.78
CA LEU A 65 -7.36 -6.58 -0.47
C LEU A 65 -7.85 -7.36 -1.69
N GLU A 66 -7.97 -8.69 -1.58
CA GLU A 66 -8.51 -9.53 -2.65
C GLU A 66 -9.99 -9.21 -2.94
N GLU A 67 -10.80 -9.00 -1.90
CA GLU A 67 -12.20 -8.59 -2.07
C GLU A 67 -12.31 -7.22 -2.76
N ARG A 68 -11.53 -6.24 -2.30
CA ARG A 68 -11.49 -4.90 -2.92
C ARG A 68 -11.04 -4.97 -4.38
N ARG A 69 -10.04 -5.80 -4.68
CA ARG A 69 -9.55 -6.01 -6.04
C ARG A 69 -10.67 -6.57 -6.93
N SER A 70 -11.38 -7.60 -6.47
CA SER A 70 -12.50 -8.19 -7.20
C SER A 70 -13.62 -7.18 -7.47
N ASP A 71 -13.99 -6.35 -6.50
CA ASP A 71 -14.99 -5.30 -6.70
C ASP A 71 -14.54 -4.26 -7.74
N LEU A 72 -13.28 -3.82 -7.66
CA LEU A 72 -12.70 -2.87 -8.62
C LEU A 72 -12.63 -3.45 -10.03
N GLU A 73 -12.24 -4.72 -10.18
CA GLU A 73 -12.22 -5.40 -11.48
C GLU A 73 -13.64 -5.47 -12.09
N SER A 74 -14.65 -5.80 -11.28
CA SER A 74 -16.06 -5.82 -11.74
C SER A 74 -16.54 -4.41 -12.16
N ARG A 75 -16.17 -3.37 -11.42
CA ARG A 75 -16.50 -1.99 -11.78
C ARG A 75 -15.79 -1.57 -13.06
N LEU A 76 -14.54 -1.95 -13.25
CA LEU A 76 -13.77 -1.64 -14.43
C LEU A 76 -14.35 -2.34 -15.67
N GLU A 77 -14.77 -3.59 -15.55
CA GLU A 77 -15.46 -4.32 -16.62
C GLU A 77 -16.76 -3.59 -17.04
N LYS A 78 -17.57 -3.17 -16.06
CA LYS A 78 -18.80 -2.39 -16.30
C LYS A 78 -18.52 -1.02 -16.91
N ALA A 79 -17.45 -0.35 -16.49
CA ALA A 79 -17.06 0.97 -17.00
C ALA A 79 -16.45 0.88 -18.41
N GLY A 80 -15.76 -0.22 -18.72
CA GLY A 80 -15.17 -0.51 -20.02
C GLY A 80 -16.18 -0.93 -21.09
N ASP A 81 -17.44 -1.19 -20.71
CA ASP A 81 -18.51 -1.44 -21.68
C ASP A 81 -18.66 -0.21 -22.59
N LYS A 82 -18.40 -0.42 -23.89
CA LYS A 82 -18.43 0.60 -24.94
C LYS A 82 -19.74 1.40 -24.93
N LYS A 83 -20.85 0.79 -24.50
CA LYS A 83 -22.15 1.48 -24.36
C LYS A 83 -22.19 2.48 -23.20
N VAL A 84 -21.47 2.23 -22.12
CA VAL A 84 -21.36 3.14 -20.97
C VAL A 84 -20.48 4.32 -21.35
N ILE A 85 -19.34 4.07 -22.00
CA ILE A 85 -18.43 5.11 -22.50
C ILE A 85 -19.13 6.01 -23.53
N GLU A 86 -19.83 5.44 -24.52
CA GLU A 86 -20.55 6.23 -25.53
C GLU A 86 -21.66 7.07 -24.89
N ARG A 87 -22.36 6.54 -23.89
CA ARG A 87 -23.39 7.27 -23.15
C ARG A 87 -22.82 8.45 -22.38
N GLU A 88 -21.68 8.27 -21.71
CA GLU A 88 -21.06 9.34 -20.94
C GLU A 88 -20.42 10.39 -21.84
N ALA A 89 -19.77 9.98 -22.94
CA ALA A 89 -19.26 10.89 -23.96
C ALA A 89 -20.39 11.70 -24.63
N ARG A 90 -21.58 11.11 -24.84
CA ARG A 90 -22.75 11.84 -25.33
C ARG A 90 -23.26 12.87 -24.33
N LYS A 91 -23.34 12.50 -23.05
CA LYS A 91 -23.81 13.40 -21.99
C LYS A 91 -22.86 14.56 -21.72
N GLN A 92 -21.57 14.27 -21.58
CA GLN A 92 -20.58 15.26 -21.13
C GLN A 92 -19.88 15.98 -22.28
N MET A 93 -19.65 15.28 -23.39
CA MET A 93 -18.81 15.77 -24.49
C MET A 93 -19.60 16.06 -25.77
N SER A 94 -20.93 15.95 -25.73
CA SER A 94 -21.80 16.13 -26.92
C SER A 94 -21.33 15.28 -28.12
N LEU A 95 -20.86 14.05 -27.86
CA LEU A 95 -20.37 13.16 -28.91
C LEU A 95 -21.49 12.86 -29.93
N VAL A 96 -21.30 13.27 -31.18
CA VAL A 96 -22.22 13.03 -32.30
C VAL A 96 -21.61 12.02 -33.29
N ARG A 97 -22.45 11.17 -33.85
CA ARG A 97 -22.09 10.22 -34.92
C ARG A 97 -22.26 10.87 -36.30
N PRO A 98 -21.63 10.33 -37.36
CA PRO A 98 -21.91 10.74 -38.72
C PRO A 98 -23.42 10.62 -39.02
N GLY A 99 -24.07 11.75 -39.32
CA GLY A 99 -25.51 11.84 -39.55
C GLY A 99 -26.37 12.27 -38.35
N ASP A 100 -25.79 12.45 -37.16
CA ASP A 100 -26.51 13.05 -36.03
C ASP A 100 -26.59 14.59 -36.21
N GLU A 101 -27.75 15.21 -35.98
CA GLU A 101 -27.95 16.66 -36.04
C GLU A 101 -27.78 17.31 -34.65
N LEU A 102 -26.89 18.30 -34.54
CA LEU A 102 -26.62 19.00 -33.28
C LEU A 102 -27.53 20.24 -33.16
N PHE A 103 -28.48 20.22 -32.23
CA PHE A 103 -29.32 21.38 -31.94
C PHE A 103 -28.63 22.30 -30.93
N ARG A 104 -28.35 23.54 -31.33
CA ARG A 104 -27.95 24.61 -30.42
C ARG A 104 -29.16 25.52 -30.19
N VAL A 105 -29.57 25.66 -28.94
CA VAL A 105 -30.58 26.66 -28.57
C VAL A 105 -29.93 28.03 -28.69
N VAL A 106 -30.32 28.78 -29.72
CA VAL A 106 -30.00 30.20 -29.85
C VAL A 106 -31.19 30.96 -29.25
N VAL A 107 -30.95 31.64 -28.14
CA VAL A 107 -31.97 32.52 -27.56
C VAL A 107 -31.87 33.85 -28.30
N PRO A 108 -32.96 34.35 -28.92
CA PRO A 108 -32.90 35.61 -29.63
C PRO A 108 -32.74 36.77 -28.63
N GLY A 109 -31.99 37.79 -29.05
CA GLY A 109 -31.52 38.87 -28.18
C GLY A 109 -32.57 39.79 -27.62
N ASP A 110 -33.75 39.77 -28.22
CA ASP A 110 -34.89 40.61 -27.87
C ASP A 110 -35.63 40.11 -26.62
N ILE A 111 -35.45 38.85 -26.24
CA ILE A 111 -36.11 38.27 -25.05
C ILE A 111 -35.26 38.36 -23.77
N ILE A 112 -33.98 38.73 -23.85
CA ILE A 112 -33.08 38.80 -22.70
C ILE A 112 -32.83 40.26 -22.31
N ASP A 113 -33.54 40.75 -21.28
CA ASP A 113 -33.32 42.09 -20.73
C ASP A 113 -32.11 42.09 -19.79
N LEU A 114 -30.91 42.25 -20.36
CA LEU A 114 -29.67 42.32 -19.60
C LEU A 114 -29.59 43.63 -18.81
N PRO A 115 -29.31 43.59 -17.49
CA PRO A 115 -29.06 44.80 -16.72
C PRO A 115 -27.91 45.60 -17.32
N LYS A 116 -28.18 46.84 -17.74
CA LYS A 116 -27.18 47.74 -18.38
C LYS A 116 -25.95 48.03 -17.52
N ALA A 117 -26.04 47.80 -16.22
CA ALA A 117 -24.95 47.94 -15.26
C ALA A 117 -23.89 46.82 -15.36
N TRP A 118 -24.17 45.73 -16.07
CA TRP A 118 -23.24 44.64 -16.27
C TRP A 118 -22.43 44.84 -17.56
N TYR A 119 -21.13 45.06 -17.42
CA TYR A 119 -20.22 45.15 -18.56
C TYR A 119 -19.90 43.73 -19.09
N LEU A 120 -20.70 43.28 -20.05
CA LEU A 120 -20.62 41.95 -20.64
C LEU A 120 -20.38 42.03 -22.18
N PRO A 121 -19.23 42.57 -22.62
CA PRO A 121 -18.96 42.85 -24.04
C PRO A 121 -18.98 41.59 -24.93
N GLY A 122 -18.80 40.40 -24.34
CA GLY A 122 -18.80 39.13 -25.07
C GLY A 122 -20.19 38.56 -25.38
N VAL A 123 -21.25 39.02 -24.72
CA VAL A 123 -22.60 38.43 -24.83
C VAL A 123 -23.32 38.89 -26.11
N GLU A 124 -23.01 40.09 -26.59
CA GLU A 124 -23.53 40.66 -27.84
C GLU A 124 -23.26 39.74 -29.06
N TYR A 125 -22.12 39.04 -29.05
CA TYR A 125 -21.74 38.11 -30.13
C TYR A 125 -22.53 36.79 -30.10
N LEU A 126 -22.97 36.35 -28.92
CA LEU A 126 -23.75 35.11 -28.77
C LEU A 126 -25.20 35.28 -29.20
N ILE A 127 -25.70 36.52 -29.10
CA ILE A 127 -27.07 36.90 -29.41
C ILE A 127 -27.28 37.13 -30.92
N THR A 128 -26.27 37.67 -31.60
CA THR A 128 -26.39 38.09 -33.02
C THR A 128 -26.07 36.98 -34.02
N GLY A 129 -25.59 35.82 -33.55
CA GLY A 129 -25.31 34.66 -34.41
C GLY A 129 -24.23 34.88 -35.47
N GLN A 130 -23.45 35.97 -35.39
CA GLN A 130 -22.37 36.30 -36.33
C GLN A 130 -21.03 36.06 -35.64
N SER A 131 -20.43 34.88 -35.87
CA SER A 131 -19.01 34.68 -35.65
C SER A 131 -18.23 35.23 -36.85
N LYS A 132 -17.26 36.12 -36.61
CA LYS A 132 -16.39 36.70 -37.63
C LYS A 132 -15.52 35.66 -38.33
#